data_AF-A0A1Y4AZ15-F1
#
_entry.id   AF-A0A1Y4AZ15-F1
#
_cell.length_a   1.000
_cell.length_b   1.000
_cell.length_c   1.000
_cell.angle_alpha   90.00
_cell.angle_beta   90.00
_cell.angle_gamma   90.00
#
_symmetry.space_group_name_H-M   'P 1'
#
loop_
_entity.id
_entity.type
_entity.pdbx_description
1 polymer ?
#
loop_
_entity_poly.entity_id
_entity_poly.type
_entity_poly.pdbx_seq_one_letter_code
_entity_poly.pdbx_strand_id
1 'polypeptide(L)'
;MNQNVTLRINSSVLEQASDYARSKGTDLSELVENLLKQVMKKNPKSKIRPVSELDPRVQRLVGVVRLDEKEVGLDGEISRMAF
;
A
#
# COMPACT_ATOMS: atom_id res chain seq x y z
N MET A 1 2.07 22.30 -0.95
CA MET A 1 1.14 23.33 -0.43
C MET A 1 0.16 22.61 0.46
N ASN A 2 -0.02 23.03 1.71
CA ASN A 2 -0.83 22.31 2.69
C ASN A 2 -2.25 22.91 2.73
N GLN A 3 -3.27 22.08 2.89
CA GLN A 3 -4.66 22.51 3.03
C GLN A 3 -5.25 21.96 4.32
N ASN A 4 -6.04 22.79 5.02
CA ASN A 4 -6.71 22.39 6.25
C ASN A 4 -8.08 21.79 5.90
N VAL A 5 -8.40 20.65 6.50
CA VAL A 5 -9.70 19.97 6.35
C VAL A 5 -10.35 19.82 7.71
N THR A 6 -11.61 20.24 7.85
CA THR A 6 -12.39 20.06 9.08
C THR A 6 -13.27 18.82 8.93
N LEU A 7 -13.12 17.85 9.83
CA LEU A 7 -13.89 16.61 9.86
C LEU A 7 -14.72 16.54 11.14
N ARG A 8 -15.96 16.04 11.03
CA ARG A 8 -16.80 15.75 12.19
C ARG A 8 -16.67 14.27 12.55
N ILE A 9 -16.10 13.99 13.70
CA ILE A 9 -15.88 12.63 14.20
C ILE A 9 -16.39 12.51 15.64
N ASN A 10 -16.68 11.29 16.07
CA ASN A 10 -17.09 11.02 17.44
C ASN A 10 -15.93 11.36 18.41
N SER A 11 -16.23 12.03 19.53
CA SER A 11 -15.24 12.43 20.54
C SER A 11 -14.45 11.25 21.10
N SER A 12 -15.11 10.12 21.35
CA SER A 12 -14.45 8.91 21.85
C SER A 12 -13.43 8.33 20.87
N VAL A 13 -13.68 8.50 19.56
CA VAL A 13 -12.76 8.05 18.50
C VAL A 13 -11.59 9.03 18.39
N LEU A 14 -11.83 10.34 18.52
CA LEU A 14 -10.79 11.36 18.51
C LEU A 14 -9.80 11.16 19.66
N GLU A 15 -10.28 10.82 20.85
CA GLU A 15 -9.46 10.55 22.03
C GLU A 15 -8.56 9.34 21.82
N GLN A 16 -9.13 8.20 21.42
CA GLN A 16 -8.37 6.98 21.13
C GLN A 16 -7.32 7.19 20.04
N ALA A 17 -7.66 7.90 18.97
CA ALA A 17 -6.73 8.20 17.89
C ALA A 17 -5.58 9.10 18.36
N SER A 18 -5.87 10.08 19.23
CA SER A 18 -4.88 10.98 19.82
C SER A 18 -3.92 10.24 20.75
N ASP A 19 -4.44 9.35 21.59
CA ASP A 19 -3.63 8.52 22.49
C ASP A 19 -2.76 7.54 21.69
N TYR A 20 -3.32 6.93 20.65
CA TYR A 20 -2.55 6.07 19.75
C TYR A 20 -1.41 6.85 19.08
N ALA A 21 -1.67 8.04 18.54
CA ALA A 21 -0.65 8.88 17.91
C ALA A 21 0.50 9.19 18.88
N ARG A 22 0.17 9.63 20.11
CA ARG A 22 1.15 9.89 21.18
C ARG A 22 1.97 8.65 21.53
N SER A 23 1.33 7.49 21.66
CA SER A 23 2.02 6.23 21.96
C SER A 23 3.02 5.81 20.89
N LYS A 24 2.82 6.27 19.64
CA LYS A 24 3.68 6.00 18.49
C LYS A 24 4.68 7.13 18.22
N GLY A 25 4.69 8.19 19.04
CA GLY A 25 5.57 9.34 18.87
C GLY A 25 5.26 10.18 17.64
N THR A 26 4.02 10.14 17.15
CA THR A 26 3.53 10.91 15.98
C THR A 26 2.41 11.84 16.42
N ASP A 27 2.12 12.87 15.62
CA ASP A 27 0.91 13.67 15.81
C ASP A 27 -0.29 13.07 15.06
N LEU A 28 -1.50 13.54 15.42
CA LEU A 28 -2.74 13.06 14.82
C LEU A 28 -2.85 13.44 13.33
N SER A 29 -2.31 14.59 12.93
CA SER A 29 -2.38 15.08 11.56
C SER A 29 -1.57 14.19 10.62
N GLU A 30 -0.34 13.87 11.02
CA GLU A 30 0.58 12.97 10.34
C GLU A 30 0.02 11.55 10.26
N LEU A 31 -0.60 11.08 11.35
CA LEU A 31 -1.28 9.78 11.36
C LEU A 31 -2.43 9.73 10.34
N VAL A 32 -3.29 10.74 10.34
CA VAL A 32 -4.43 10.83 9.41
C VAL A 32 -3.94 10.96 7.97
N GLU A 33 -2.93 11.79 7.72
CA GLU A 33 -2.34 11.95 6.39
C GLU A 33 -1.74 10.64 5.87
N ASN A 34 -1.01 9.91 6.72
CA ASN A 34 -0.45 8.62 6.35
C ASN A 34 -1.52 7.56 6.10
N LEU A 35 -2.59 7.56 6.89
CA LEU A 35 -3.75 6.69 6.65
C LEU A 35 -4.40 7.02 5.31
N LEU A 36 -4.67 8.30 5.02
CA LEU A 36 -5.25 8.74 3.74
C LEU A 36 -4.35 8.33 2.57
N LYS A 37 -3.02 8.51 2.68
CA LYS A 37 -2.07 8.03 1.68
C LYS A 37 -2.15 6.52 1.46
N GLN A 38 -2.28 5.72 2.52
CA GLN A 38 -2.39 4.26 2.42
C GLN A 38 -3.72 3.83 1.78
N VAL A 39 -4.83 4.46 2.18
CA VAL A 39 -6.16 4.15 1.64
C VAL A 39 -6.26 4.58 0.17
N MET A 40 -5.74 5.75 -0.18
CA MET A 40 -5.70 6.26 -1.56
C MET A 40 -4.66 5.56 -2.44
N LYS A 41 -3.67 4.87 -1.84
CA LYS A 41 -2.76 3.97 -2.56
C LYS A 41 -3.46 2.72 -3.11
N LYS A 42 -4.74 2.47 -2.80
CA LYS A 42 -5.55 1.52 -3.58
C LYS A 42 -5.83 2.12 -4.96
N ASN A 43 -5.00 1.65 -5.89
CA ASN A 43 -5.05 1.77 -7.34
C ASN A 43 -4.33 2.98 -7.97
N PRO A 44 -3.00 2.96 -8.06
CA PRO A 44 -2.47 2.69 -9.38
C PRO A 44 -2.84 1.23 -9.70
N LYS A 45 -3.42 0.97 -10.87
CA LYS A 45 -3.00 -0.22 -11.61
C LYS A 45 -1.48 -0.11 -11.74
N SER A 46 -0.77 -0.48 -10.69
CA SER A 46 0.66 -0.38 -10.58
C SER A 46 1.10 -1.44 -11.54
N LYS A 47 1.41 -0.99 -12.76
CA LYS A 47 2.08 -1.75 -13.80
C LYS A 47 3.03 -2.68 -13.09
N ILE A 48 2.71 -3.97 -13.10
CA ILE A 48 3.66 -4.98 -12.69
C ILE A 48 4.91 -4.65 -13.51
N ARG A 49 5.98 -4.20 -12.84
CA ARG A 49 7.21 -3.89 -13.57
C ARG A 49 7.59 -5.17 -14.29
N PRO A 50 7.79 -5.14 -15.62
CA PRO A 50 8.17 -6.35 -16.33
C PRO A 50 9.44 -6.90 -15.67
N VAL A 51 9.56 -8.23 -15.62
CA VAL A 51 10.67 -8.91 -14.92
C VAL A 51 12.03 -8.38 -15.41
N SER A 52 12.12 -7.95 -16.68
CA SER A 52 13.28 -7.31 -17.30
C SER A 52 13.75 -6.01 -16.62
N GLU A 53 12.86 -5.31 -15.91
CA GLU A 53 13.18 -4.06 -15.19
C GLU A 53 13.54 -4.30 -13.72
N LEU A 54 13.55 -5.55 -13.26
CA LEU A 54 13.97 -5.91 -11.90
C LEU A 54 15.48 -6.06 -11.81
N ASP A 55 16.03 -5.91 -10.61
CA ASP A 55 17.44 -6.20 -10.35
C ASP A 55 17.79 -7.66 -10.71
N PRO A 56 18.98 -7.95 -11.29
CA PRO A 56 19.35 -9.31 -11.72
C PRO A 56 19.27 -10.37 -10.61
N ARG A 57 19.52 -10.02 -9.35
CA ARG A 57 19.35 -10.95 -8.22
C ARG A 57 17.89 -11.26 -7.95
N VAL A 58 17.03 -10.26 -8.11
CA VAL A 58 15.57 -10.39 -7.95
C VAL A 58 14.98 -11.18 -9.12
N GLN A 59 15.44 -10.97 -10.36
CA GLN A 59 15.03 -11.77 -11.54
C GLN A 59 15.26 -13.27 -11.33
N ARG A 60 16.45 -13.63 -10.80
CA ARG A 60 16.79 -15.02 -10.49
C ARG A 60 15.90 -15.63 -9.42
N LEU A 61 15.40 -14.82 -8.48
CA LEU A 61 14.50 -15.28 -7.42
C LEU A 61 13.07 -15.48 -7.94
N VAL A 62 12.57 -14.57 -8.77
CA VAL A 62 11.22 -14.66 -9.39
C VAL A 62 11.07 -15.95 -10.22
N GLY A 63 12.11 -16.35 -10.96
CA GLY A 63 12.09 -17.60 -11.73
C GLY A 63 12.09 -18.88 -10.87
N VAL A 64 12.41 -18.79 -9.57
CA VAL A 64 12.53 -19.94 -8.65
C VAL A 64 11.29 -20.09 -7.76
N VAL A 65 10.56 -18.99 -7.49
CA VAL A 65 9.37 -19.01 -6.64
C VAL A 65 8.13 -19.25 -7.51
N ARG A 66 7.64 -20.49 -7.54
CA ARG A 66 6.32 -20.82 -8.06
C ARG A 66 5.30 -20.63 -6.95
N LEU A 67 4.50 -19.58 -7.01
CA LEU A 67 3.35 -19.41 -6.13
C LEU A 67 2.14 -20.04 -6.82
N ASP A 68 1.44 -20.93 -6.13
CA ASP A 68 0.20 -21.50 -6.65
C ASP A 68 -0.81 -20.37 -6.87
N GLU A 69 -1.38 -20.29 -8.08
CA GLU A 69 -2.24 -19.20 -8.57
C GLU A 69 -3.43 -18.87 -7.64
N LYS A 70 -3.76 -19.74 -6.69
CA LYS A 70 -4.86 -19.55 -5.74
C LYS A 70 -4.51 -18.66 -4.54
N GLU A 71 -3.25 -18.37 -4.27
CA GLU A 71 -2.86 -17.55 -3.09
C GLU A 71 -2.53 -16.09 -3.41
N VAL A 72 -2.54 -15.70 -4.69
CA VAL A 72 -2.31 -14.31 -5.09
C VAL A 72 -3.48 -13.83 -5.93
N GLY A 73 -4.29 -12.92 -5.36
CA GLY A 73 -5.35 -12.18 -6.07
C GLY A 73 -4.77 -11.19 -7.09
N LEU A 74 -4.03 -11.71 -8.06
CA LEU A 74 -3.44 -10.99 -9.19
C LEU A 74 -3.82 -11.74 -10.46
N ASP A 75 -5.10 -11.63 -10.79
CA ASP A 75 -5.72 -12.23 -11.96
C ASP A 75 -5.00 -11.80 -13.25
N GLY A 76 -4.36 -12.75 -13.93
CA GLY A 76 -4.53 -12.88 -15.38
C GLY A 76 -3.56 -12.20 -16.36
N GLU A 77 -2.50 -11.50 -15.95
CA GLU A 77 -1.61 -10.84 -16.93
C GLU A 77 -0.30 -11.57 -17.26
N ILE A 78 0.19 -12.47 -16.39
CA ILE A 78 1.51 -13.10 -16.60
C ILE A 78 1.46 -14.21 -17.68
N SER A 79 0.30 -14.84 -17.88
CA SER A 79 0.17 -15.95 -18.83
C SER A 79 0.05 -15.53 -20.31
N ARG A 80 -0.02 -14.22 -20.63
CA ARG A 80 -0.25 -13.76 -22.01
C ARG A 80 1.01 -13.24 -22.73
N MET A 81 2.17 -13.18 -22.07
CA MET A 81 3.41 -12.67 -22.68
C MET A 81 4.42 -13.78 -23.03
N ALA A 82 4.03 -15.04 -22.97
CA ALA A 82 4.86 -16.18 -23.36
C ALA A 82 4.20 -16.98 -24.50
N PHE A 83 3.95 -16.31 -25.63
CA PHE A 83 3.89 -16.91 -26.97
C PHE A 83 4.37 -15.89 -28.00
#